data_AF-A0A6F8V4N8-F1
#
_entry.id   AF-A0A6F8V4N8-F1
#
_cell.length_a   1.000
_cell.length_b   1.000
_cell.length_c   1.000
_cell.angle_alpha   90.00
_cell.angle_beta   90.00
_cell.angle_gamma   90.00
#
_symmetry.space_group_name_H-M   'P 1'
#
loop_
_entity.id
_entity.type
_entity.pdbx_description
1 polymer ?
#
loop_
_entity_poly.entity_id
_entity_poly.type
_entity_poly.pdbx_seq_one_letter_code
_entity_poly.pdbx_strand_id
1 'polypeptide(L)'
;MPEAPRVSPQTQVPRVSPQSVVPRVSPQPDYVAPAPPQQQQPSPGLNWYPVPNQAQRWVPAPAQTAPEPAPIPAPRVPRQMNPAPAGGTSVFMPGAGVRRIEDVRARRQRFEEAGTTIIREPGRVITQERGQTFLRHDENARFARFGAPISQERRGGEIWTTWARPGGGQLVSVTDLDGRLLRRIRRPAGGGEHVIVDNGWRRPRHGVRPVIVILPPIEMLNPGELTILNDGHEAETFSSTWSLGPVVPLDQVYELDQVRFSPSLRSRMRAVELGGISFDTGSWALDQADLNALSLVASAIQSVLGASPNEIFLVEGHTGRGGNEIDNLSLSDRRAEAIAEVLTQMGIPPENLVVQGYGDTVPRDEGRSRSARDDDRILIRRITPLLAPAS
;
A
#
# COMPACT_ATOMS: atom_id res chain seq x y z
N MET A 1 -42.75 -83.42 1.63
CA MET A 1 -43.56 -82.19 1.58
C MET A 1 -42.94 -81.19 2.56
N PRO A 2 -42.38 -80.06 2.09
CA PRO A 2 -42.30 -79.62 0.68
C PRO A 2 -41.32 -80.45 -0.17
N GLU A 3 -41.07 -80.01 -1.40
CA GLU A 3 -40.33 -80.71 -2.47
C GLU A 3 -39.20 -79.82 -3.03
N ALA A 4 -38.31 -80.38 -3.86
CA ALA A 4 -36.96 -79.84 -4.10
C ALA A 4 -36.78 -78.98 -5.37
N PRO A 5 -35.83 -78.03 -5.40
CA PRO A 5 -35.48 -77.24 -6.59
C PRO A 5 -34.31 -77.84 -7.41
N ARG A 6 -34.47 -77.88 -8.75
CA ARG A 6 -33.43 -77.95 -9.81
C ARG A 6 -33.97 -77.14 -11.00
N VAL A 7 -33.19 -76.44 -11.85
CA VAL A 7 -32.07 -76.83 -12.74
C VAL A 7 -31.17 -75.57 -12.89
N SER A 8 -29.85 -75.55 -12.61
CA SER A 8 -28.66 -76.06 -13.36
C SER A 8 -28.32 -75.30 -14.67
N PRO A 9 -27.06 -75.28 -15.18
CA PRO A 9 -25.74 -75.32 -14.50
C PRO A 9 -24.62 -74.38 -15.09
N GLN A 10 -23.58 -74.11 -14.27
CA GLN A 10 -22.10 -74.04 -14.51
C GLN A 10 -21.49 -73.58 -15.88
N THR A 11 -20.28 -72.97 -15.92
CA THR A 11 -18.98 -73.70 -16.05
C THR A 11 -17.72 -72.80 -15.98
N GLN A 12 -16.64 -73.29 -15.33
CA GLN A 12 -15.20 -72.85 -15.36
C GLN A 12 -14.83 -71.45 -14.79
N VAL A 13 -13.56 -71.12 -14.43
CA VAL A 13 -12.20 -71.72 -14.61
C VAL A 13 -11.32 -71.59 -13.31
N PRO A 14 -10.22 -72.37 -13.09
CA PRO A 14 -9.42 -72.33 -11.84
C PRO A 14 -7.92 -71.90 -11.97
N ARG A 15 -7.32 -71.43 -10.84
CA ARG A 15 -5.89 -71.36 -10.36
C ARG A 15 -4.71 -71.16 -11.37
N VAL A 16 -3.61 -70.46 -11.05
CA VAL A 16 -2.43 -70.93 -10.23
C VAL A 16 -1.47 -69.74 -9.93
N SER A 17 -0.56 -69.90 -8.93
CA SER A 17 0.43 -68.93 -8.44
C SER A 17 1.67 -68.66 -9.34
N PRO A 18 2.44 -67.57 -9.15
CA PRO A 18 3.62 -67.23 -9.97
C PRO A 18 5.01 -67.45 -9.30
N GLN A 19 6.04 -67.81 -10.09
CA GLN A 19 7.45 -67.33 -10.01
C GLN A 19 8.42 -68.07 -10.98
N SER A 20 9.43 -67.34 -11.49
CA SER A 20 10.72 -67.76 -12.16
C SER A 20 10.96 -67.06 -13.52
N VAL A 21 12.19 -66.84 -14.04
CA VAL A 21 13.46 -66.30 -13.49
C VAL A 21 14.42 -65.99 -14.68
N VAL A 22 15.21 -64.91 -14.57
CA VAL A 22 16.18 -64.23 -15.51
C VAL A 22 16.97 -65.02 -16.59
N PRO A 23 17.53 -64.29 -17.58
CA PRO A 23 18.98 -64.39 -17.85
C PRO A 23 19.76 -63.04 -17.97
N ARG A 24 21.07 -63.14 -18.29
CA ARG A 24 22.18 -62.13 -18.33
C ARG A 24 23.01 -62.37 -19.64
N VAL A 25 24.01 -61.62 -20.14
CA VAL A 25 24.82 -60.38 -19.86
C VAL A 25 25.62 -60.08 -21.19
N SER A 26 26.36 -59.00 -21.48
CA SER A 26 26.28 -57.52 -21.34
C SER A 26 27.65 -56.93 -21.76
N PRO A 27 27.72 -55.78 -22.48
CA PRO A 27 28.79 -54.81 -22.17
C PRO A 27 28.34 -53.34 -22.17
N GLN A 28 29.14 -52.48 -21.52
CA GLN A 28 29.02 -51.02 -21.56
C GLN A 28 29.90 -50.42 -22.67
N PRO A 29 29.50 -49.26 -23.21
CA PRO A 29 30.40 -48.20 -23.63
C PRO A 29 30.33 -46.99 -22.68
N ASP A 30 31.41 -46.21 -22.71
CA ASP A 30 31.80 -45.08 -21.86
C ASP A 30 30.72 -44.12 -21.33
N TYR A 31 30.76 -43.88 -20.02
CA TYR A 31 29.94 -42.85 -19.36
C TYR A 31 30.59 -41.47 -19.52
N VAL A 32 30.31 -40.79 -20.63
CA VAL A 32 30.66 -39.37 -20.79
C VAL A 32 29.86 -38.55 -19.79
N ALA A 33 30.54 -37.96 -18.80
CA ALA A 33 29.89 -37.13 -17.80
C ALA A 33 29.22 -35.90 -18.46
N PRO A 34 27.97 -35.57 -18.14
CA PRO A 34 27.36 -34.32 -18.59
C PRO A 34 28.17 -33.14 -18.04
N ALA A 35 28.36 -32.11 -18.86
CA ALA A 35 29.12 -30.92 -18.48
C ALA A 35 28.55 -30.30 -17.18
N PRO A 36 29.42 -29.72 -16.31
CA PRO A 36 28.95 -29.05 -15.10
C PRO A 36 27.92 -27.97 -15.48
N PRO A 37 26.84 -27.80 -14.69
CA PRO A 37 25.74 -26.92 -15.07
C PRO A 37 26.26 -25.52 -15.33
N GLN A 38 26.10 -25.05 -16.57
CA GLN A 38 26.35 -23.65 -16.91
C GLN A 38 25.52 -22.78 -15.96
N GLN A 39 26.15 -21.74 -15.41
CA GLN A 39 25.46 -20.79 -14.55
C GLN A 39 24.41 -20.05 -15.37
N GLN A 40 23.17 -20.57 -15.35
CA GLN A 40 22.02 -19.84 -15.86
C GLN A 40 21.97 -18.53 -15.08
N GLN A 41 22.15 -17.41 -15.79
CA GLN A 41 21.96 -16.09 -15.21
C GLN A 41 20.55 -16.06 -14.61
N PRO A 42 20.39 -15.66 -13.33
CA PRO A 42 19.06 -15.58 -12.74
C PRO A 42 18.23 -14.59 -13.57
N SER A 43 17.01 -15.00 -13.94
CA SER A 43 16.05 -14.10 -14.59
C SER A 43 15.98 -12.78 -13.79
N PRO A 44 16.08 -11.62 -14.44
CA PRO A 44 16.13 -10.34 -13.73
C PRO A 44 14.89 -10.19 -12.86
N GLY A 45 15.09 -10.15 -11.54
CA GLY A 45 14.02 -9.90 -10.60
C GLY A 45 13.43 -8.51 -10.83
N LEU A 46 12.11 -8.43 -10.85
CA LEU A 46 11.36 -7.18 -11.04
C LEU A 46 11.51 -6.26 -9.82
N ASN A 47 12.68 -5.65 -9.63
CA ASN A 47 12.91 -4.70 -8.54
C ASN A 47 11.98 -3.49 -8.70
N TRP A 48 10.92 -3.43 -7.89
CA TRP A 48 9.96 -2.33 -7.88
C TRP A 48 10.59 -1.03 -7.33
N TYR A 49 11.59 -1.15 -6.45
CA TYR A 49 12.35 -0.05 -5.88
C TYR A 49 13.85 -0.18 -6.17
N PRO A 50 14.59 0.94 -6.29
CA PRO A 50 16.05 0.90 -6.31
C PRO A 50 16.57 0.48 -4.93
N VAL A 51 17.47 -0.50 -4.88
CA VAL A 51 18.20 -0.83 -3.65
C VAL A 51 19.06 0.36 -3.21
N PRO A 52 19.03 0.79 -1.93
CA PRO A 52 19.97 1.77 -1.42
C PRO A 52 21.41 1.28 -1.63
N ASN A 53 22.24 2.12 -2.23
CA ASN A 53 23.59 1.74 -2.65
C ASN A 53 24.47 1.40 -1.45
N GLN A 54 24.83 0.13 -1.28
CA GLN A 54 25.56 -0.32 -0.08
C GLN A 54 27.05 0.08 -0.15
N ALA A 55 27.47 0.83 0.87
CA ALA A 55 28.86 1.08 1.24
C ALA A 55 29.79 1.68 0.16
N GLN A 56 29.79 3.02 0.04
CA GLN A 56 31.07 3.72 -0.10
C GLN A 56 31.70 3.85 1.30
N ARG A 57 32.80 3.12 1.53
CA ARG A 57 33.64 3.33 2.72
C ARG A 57 34.34 4.67 2.60
N TRP A 58 34.09 5.58 3.54
CA TRP A 58 34.91 6.79 3.67
C TRP A 58 36.33 6.41 4.07
N VAL A 59 37.29 6.70 3.19
CA VAL A 59 38.72 6.67 3.47
C VAL A 59 39.23 8.09 3.34
N PRO A 60 39.84 8.70 4.39
CA PRO A 60 40.34 10.06 4.31
C PRO A 60 41.58 10.13 3.40
N ALA A 61 41.49 10.93 2.34
CA ALA A 61 42.64 11.35 1.54
C ALA A 61 43.31 12.59 2.19
N PRO A 62 44.63 12.79 2.02
CA PRO A 62 45.36 13.86 2.69
C PRO A 62 44.97 15.26 2.18
N ALA A 63 45.11 16.25 3.06
CA ALA A 63 44.72 17.64 2.80
C ALA A 63 45.51 18.27 1.64
N GLN A 64 44.81 19.04 0.82
CA GLN A 64 45.37 19.96 -0.17
C GLN A 64 44.73 21.34 0.02
N THR A 65 45.49 22.40 -0.21
CA THR A 65 45.06 23.79 0.04
C THR A 65 44.04 24.28 -0.99
N ALA A 66 42.97 24.91 -0.53
CA ALA A 66 41.93 25.46 -1.40
C ALA A 66 42.38 26.74 -2.12
N PRO A 67 41.98 26.96 -3.39
CA PRO A 67 42.15 28.24 -4.09
C PRO A 67 41.08 29.27 -3.68
N GLU A 68 41.37 30.53 -3.95
CA GLU A 68 40.57 31.71 -3.57
C GLU A 68 39.30 31.88 -4.45
N PRO A 69 38.15 32.33 -3.90
CA PRO A 69 36.91 32.47 -4.64
C PRO A 69 36.85 33.72 -5.56
N ALA A 70 36.31 33.55 -6.77
CA ALA A 70 36.12 34.63 -7.73
C ALA A 70 34.92 35.56 -7.40
N PRO A 71 34.94 36.84 -7.81
CA PRO A 71 33.91 37.83 -7.45
C PRO A 71 32.56 37.63 -8.16
N ILE A 72 31.49 38.06 -7.49
CA ILE A 72 30.09 37.89 -7.92
C ILE A 72 29.67 39.04 -8.88
N PRO A 73 29.05 38.76 -10.04
CA PRO A 73 28.53 39.79 -10.95
C PRO A 73 27.21 40.40 -10.46
N ALA A 74 26.99 41.69 -10.77
CA ALA A 74 25.84 42.47 -10.33
C ALA A 74 24.48 41.99 -10.94
N PRO A 75 23.35 42.18 -10.22
CA PRO A 75 22.04 41.68 -10.65
C PRO A 75 21.48 42.45 -11.86
N ARG A 76 20.74 41.74 -12.72
CA ARG A 76 19.97 42.32 -13.83
C ARG A 76 18.54 42.65 -13.39
N VAL A 77 17.99 43.74 -13.91
CA VAL A 77 16.61 44.19 -13.61
C VAL A 77 15.54 43.20 -14.12
N PRO A 78 14.44 42.96 -13.38
CA PRO A 78 13.37 42.07 -13.81
C PRO A 78 12.59 42.60 -15.02
N ARG A 79 12.15 41.70 -15.90
CA ARG A 79 11.19 42.00 -16.96
C ARG A 79 9.77 41.98 -16.37
N GLN A 80 8.98 43.00 -16.65
CA GLN A 80 7.65 43.16 -16.08
C GLN A 80 6.70 42.05 -16.58
N MET A 81 6.01 41.39 -15.65
CA MET A 81 5.05 40.32 -15.89
C MET A 81 3.69 40.79 -15.36
N ASN A 82 2.60 40.54 -16.07
CA ASN A 82 1.26 40.97 -15.64
C ASN A 82 0.83 40.26 -14.34
N PRO A 83 0.06 40.94 -13.45
CA PRO A 83 -0.30 40.38 -12.16
C PRO A 83 -1.29 39.23 -12.27
N ALA A 84 -1.01 38.15 -11.54
CA ALA A 84 -2.01 37.13 -11.19
C ALA A 84 -2.93 37.66 -10.07
N PRO A 85 -4.17 37.15 -9.92
CA PRO A 85 -5.03 37.50 -8.80
C PRO A 85 -4.41 37.07 -7.46
N ALA A 86 -4.68 37.83 -6.39
CA ALA A 86 -4.09 37.65 -5.07
C ALA A 86 -5.00 36.85 -4.12
N GLY A 87 -4.39 36.15 -3.15
CA GLY A 87 -5.07 35.52 -2.02
C GLY A 87 -4.75 34.03 -1.89
N GLY A 88 -3.71 33.69 -1.10
CA GLY A 88 -3.34 32.29 -0.84
C GLY A 88 -1.90 32.14 -0.38
N THR A 89 -1.64 32.28 0.93
CA THR A 89 -0.33 31.97 1.52
C THR A 89 -0.20 30.45 1.68
N SER A 90 0.28 29.78 0.65
CA SER A 90 0.52 28.33 0.68
C SER A 90 1.63 27.97 1.66
N VAL A 91 1.31 27.13 2.63
CA VAL A 91 2.24 26.79 3.72
C VAL A 91 3.28 25.78 3.24
N PHE A 92 4.56 26.12 3.48
CA PHE A 92 5.69 25.37 2.94
C PHE A 92 6.01 24.12 3.78
N MET A 93 5.30 23.02 3.55
CA MET A 93 5.71 21.71 4.10
C MET A 93 7.06 21.26 3.49
N PRO A 94 8.01 20.72 4.28
CA PRO A 94 9.34 20.35 3.79
C PRO A 94 9.35 19.00 3.04
N GLY A 95 8.82 19.02 1.81
CA GLY A 95 8.87 17.91 0.84
C GLY A 95 9.39 18.40 -0.50
N ALA A 96 10.69 18.18 -0.76
CA ALA A 96 11.43 18.87 -1.83
C ALA A 96 11.34 18.18 -3.20
N GLY A 97 10.14 18.18 -3.80
CA GLY A 97 9.98 17.89 -5.23
C GLY A 97 8.57 17.46 -5.61
N VAL A 98 8.10 17.96 -6.76
CA VAL A 98 6.84 17.56 -7.43
C VAL A 98 5.61 17.80 -6.55
N ARG A 99 4.82 18.84 -6.85
CA ARG A 99 3.48 19.04 -6.24
C ARG A 99 2.34 19.04 -7.26
N ARG A 100 2.68 18.82 -8.53
CA ARG A 100 1.75 18.87 -9.65
C ARG A 100 1.87 17.61 -10.52
N ILE A 101 0.74 17.14 -11.05
CA ILE A 101 0.68 15.95 -11.89
C ILE A 101 1.44 16.14 -13.22
N GLU A 102 1.59 17.39 -13.68
CA GLU A 102 2.47 17.73 -14.81
C GLU A 102 3.94 17.36 -14.54
N ASP A 103 4.47 17.64 -13.33
CA ASP A 103 5.83 17.29 -12.94
C ASP A 103 6.04 15.77 -12.85
N VAL A 104 5.00 15.04 -12.46
CA VAL A 104 4.97 13.57 -12.42
C VAL A 104 5.02 13.02 -13.84
N ARG A 105 4.12 13.51 -14.71
CA ARG A 105 3.99 13.07 -16.10
C ARG A 105 5.29 13.32 -16.88
N ALA A 106 6.00 14.43 -16.61
CA ALA A 106 7.32 14.74 -17.17
C ALA A 106 8.45 13.79 -16.71
N ARG A 107 8.24 13.01 -15.63
CA ARG A 107 9.19 12.02 -15.08
C ARG A 107 8.69 10.58 -15.18
N ARG A 108 7.49 10.36 -15.73
CA ARG A 108 6.84 9.05 -15.83
C ARG A 108 7.54 8.21 -16.89
N GLN A 109 7.91 6.98 -16.53
CA GLN A 109 8.49 6.00 -17.44
C GLN A 109 7.50 4.83 -17.60
N ARG A 110 7.25 4.38 -18.84
CA ARG A 110 6.38 3.24 -19.15
C ARG A 110 7.21 2.12 -19.78
N PHE A 111 6.98 0.91 -19.30
CA PHE A 111 7.58 -0.34 -19.77
C PHE A 111 6.46 -1.36 -19.99
N GLU A 112 6.71 -2.37 -20.83
CA GLU A 112 5.81 -3.50 -21.05
C GLU A 112 6.60 -4.78 -20.79
N GLU A 113 6.17 -5.63 -19.85
CA GLU A 113 6.91 -6.82 -19.45
C GLU A 113 5.95 -8.00 -19.23
N ALA A 114 6.15 -9.10 -19.96
CA ALA A 114 5.34 -10.33 -19.88
C ALA A 114 3.81 -10.13 -19.98
N GLY A 115 3.34 -9.06 -20.66
CA GLY A 115 1.91 -8.70 -20.76
C GLY A 115 1.38 -7.84 -19.61
N THR A 116 2.26 -7.33 -18.75
CA THR A 116 1.98 -6.31 -17.73
C THR A 116 2.57 -4.97 -18.16
N THR A 117 1.76 -3.93 -18.21
CA THR A 117 2.25 -2.55 -18.32
C THR A 117 2.80 -2.11 -16.96
N ILE A 118 4.02 -1.58 -16.93
CA ILE A 118 4.67 -1.07 -15.72
C ILE A 118 4.96 0.42 -15.91
N ILE A 119 4.36 1.25 -15.06
CA ILE A 119 4.49 2.71 -15.08
C ILE A 119 5.22 3.15 -13.81
N ARG A 120 6.48 3.58 -13.95
CA ARG A 120 7.29 4.09 -12.83
C ARG A 120 7.19 5.61 -12.73
N GLU A 121 7.07 6.11 -11.51
CA GLU A 121 6.94 7.52 -11.18
C GLU A 121 7.78 7.87 -9.93
N PRO A 122 7.99 9.17 -9.61
CA PRO A 122 8.56 9.57 -8.33
C PRO A 122 7.77 8.97 -7.14
N GLY A 123 8.40 8.03 -6.43
CA GLY A 123 7.88 7.33 -5.25
C GLY A 123 6.85 6.21 -5.50
N ARG A 124 6.42 5.98 -6.75
CA ARG A 124 5.32 5.05 -7.09
C ARG A 124 5.70 4.12 -8.25
N VAL A 125 5.10 2.93 -8.25
CA VAL A 125 4.94 2.12 -9.46
C VAL A 125 3.47 1.73 -9.61
N ILE A 126 2.93 1.92 -10.81
CA ILE A 126 1.58 1.54 -11.20
C ILE A 126 1.69 0.39 -12.19
N THR A 127 0.96 -0.70 -11.97
CA THR A 127 0.88 -1.83 -12.89
C THR A 127 -0.50 -1.89 -13.54
N GLN A 128 -0.56 -2.26 -14.82
CA GLN A 128 -1.80 -2.64 -15.49
C GLN A 128 -1.66 -4.06 -16.06
N GLU A 129 -2.51 -4.98 -15.62
CA GLU A 129 -2.57 -6.36 -16.12
C GLU A 129 -4.03 -6.77 -16.32
N ARG A 130 -4.38 -7.31 -17.51
CA ARG A 130 -5.72 -7.84 -17.83
C ARG A 130 -6.90 -6.89 -17.50
N GLY A 131 -6.71 -5.59 -17.69
CA GLY A 131 -7.74 -4.58 -17.40
C GLY A 131 -7.89 -4.22 -15.93
N GLN A 132 -6.93 -4.58 -15.07
CA GLN A 132 -6.85 -4.12 -13.68
C GLN A 132 -5.62 -3.25 -13.49
N THR A 133 -5.82 -2.06 -12.90
CA THR A 133 -4.75 -1.11 -12.56
C THR A 133 -4.50 -1.14 -11.05
N PHE A 134 -3.25 -1.25 -10.63
CA PHE A 134 -2.85 -1.22 -9.22
C PHE A 134 -1.70 -0.23 -9.00
N LEU A 135 -1.81 0.63 -7.98
CA LEU A 135 -0.73 1.53 -7.55
C LEU A 135 -0.06 0.98 -6.28
N ARG A 136 1.28 1.01 -6.26
CA ARG A 136 2.12 0.74 -5.08
C ARG A 136 3.07 1.92 -4.83
N HIS A 137 3.19 2.31 -3.57
CA HIS A 137 4.17 3.29 -3.07
C HIS A 137 5.03 2.66 -1.95
N ASP A 138 6.18 3.26 -1.63
CA ASP A 138 7.02 2.76 -0.54
C ASP A 138 6.37 3.05 0.83
N GLU A 139 5.79 2.00 1.39
CA GLU A 139 5.23 1.91 2.74
C GLU A 139 6.17 2.40 3.86
N ASN A 140 7.46 2.49 3.62
CA ASN A 140 8.45 2.85 4.62
C ASN A 140 9.01 4.27 4.47
N ALA A 141 8.78 4.94 3.35
CA ALA A 141 9.32 6.28 3.07
C ALA A 141 8.98 7.28 4.19
N ARG A 142 7.73 7.24 4.68
CA ARG A 142 7.24 8.09 5.79
C ARG A 142 7.98 7.89 7.13
N PHE A 143 8.67 6.76 7.34
CA PHE A 143 9.47 6.52 8.55
C PHE A 143 10.89 7.10 8.47
N ALA A 144 11.34 7.60 7.32
CA ALA A 144 12.61 8.35 7.22
C ALA A 144 12.63 9.59 8.15
N ARG A 145 11.46 10.10 8.55
CA ARG A 145 11.32 11.17 9.56
C ARG A 145 11.71 10.76 10.98
N PHE A 146 11.85 9.46 11.26
CA PHE A 146 12.45 8.94 12.50
C PHE A 146 13.99 8.92 12.44
N GLY A 147 14.58 9.34 11.32
CA GLY A 147 16.00 9.22 11.01
C GLY A 147 16.31 7.94 10.23
N ALA A 148 17.60 7.60 10.15
CA ALA A 148 18.04 6.34 9.56
C ALA A 148 17.53 5.14 10.37
N PRO A 149 17.22 3.99 9.74
CA PRO A 149 16.87 2.78 10.47
C PRO A 149 18.05 2.28 11.33
N ILE A 150 17.75 1.72 12.50
CA ILE A 150 18.70 1.07 13.41
C ILE A 150 19.36 -0.13 12.72
N SER A 151 18.56 -0.94 12.01
CA SER A 151 19.06 -2.03 11.18
C SER A 151 18.19 -2.21 9.93
N GLN A 152 18.82 -2.69 8.86
CA GLN A 152 18.14 -3.23 7.69
C GLN A 152 18.83 -4.54 7.29
N GLU A 153 18.08 -5.63 7.30
CA GLU A 153 18.59 -6.99 7.16
C GLU A 153 17.76 -7.76 6.12
N ARG A 154 18.44 -8.40 5.15
CA ARG A 154 17.79 -9.36 4.27
C ARG A 154 17.75 -10.74 4.92
N ARG A 155 16.55 -11.25 5.18
CA ARG A 155 16.31 -12.58 5.77
C ARG A 155 15.68 -13.47 4.70
N GLY A 156 16.53 -14.03 3.84
CA GLY A 156 16.13 -14.85 2.69
C GLY A 156 15.37 -14.06 1.62
N GLY A 157 14.04 -14.22 1.61
CA GLY A 157 13.11 -13.50 0.72
C GLY A 157 12.43 -12.28 1.36
N GLU A 158 12.73 -11.98 2.63
CA GLU A 158 12.20 -10.82 3.35
C GLU A 158 13.29 -9.74 3.55
N ILE A 159 12.89 -8.48 3.62
CA ILE A 159 13.71 -7.35 4.08
C ILE A 159 13.11 -6.86 5.40
N TRP A 160 13.86 -6.99 6.48
CA TRP A 160 13.51 -6.53 7.82
C TRP A 160 14.16 -5.18 8.05
N THR A 161 13.38 -4.13 8.27
CA THR A 161 13.89 -2.78 8.57
C THR A 161 13.35 -2.32 9.91
N THR A 162 14.24 -1.85 10.80
CA THR A 162 13.93 -1.46 12.18
C THR A 162 14.23 0.02 12.39
N TRP A 163 13.28 0.81 12.89
CA TRP A 163 13.47 2.22 13.26
C TRP A 163 13.32 2.41 14.77
N ALA A 164 14.03 3.40 15.33
CA ALA A 164 13.71 3.95 16.63
C ALA A 164 12.40 4.73 16.53
N ARG A 165 11.51 4.61 17.53
CA ARG A 165 10.29 5.42 17.58
C ARG A 165 10.48 6.66 18.46
N PRO A 166 9.91 7.82 18.10
CA PRO A 166 9.70 8.93 19.03
C PRO A 166 8.91 8.44 20.27
N GLY A 167 9.30 8.90 21.45
CA GLY A 167 8.77 8.37 22.73
C GLY A 167 9.33 6.99 23.13
N GLY A 168 10.22 6.40 22.33
CA GLY A 168 10.89 5.14 22.64
C GLY A 168 10.23 3.90 22.05
N GLY A 169 10.94 2.77 22.17
CA GLY A 169 10.61 1.53 21.49
C GLY A 169 11.06 1.51 20.03
N GLN A 170 10.64 0.49 19.30
CA GLN A 170 11.00 0.27 17.89
C GLN A 170 9.75 0.06 17.01
N LEU A 171 9.90 0.38 15.74
CA LEU A 171 9.01 -0.08 14.68
C LEU A 171 9.79 -1.02 13.77
N VAL A 172 9.22 -2.18 13.44
CA VAL A 172 9.77 -3.12 12.46
C VAL A 172 8.80 -3.22 11.29
N SER A 173 9.25 -2.93 10.07
CA SER A 173 8.56 -3.34 8.85
C SER A 173 9.30 -4.54 8.26
N VAL A 174 8.54 -5.56 7.89
CA VAL A 174 9.01 -6.70 7.09
C VAL A 174 8.37 -6.56 5.72
N THR A 175 9.18 -6.43 4.67
CA THR A 175 8.71 -6.47 3.27
C THR A 175 9.21 -7.73 2.57
N ASP A 176 8.65 -8.06 1.42
CA ASP A 176 9.33 -8.94 0.45
C ASP A 176 10.41 -8.15 -0.31
N LEU A 177 11.13 -8.84 -1.21
CA LEU A 177 12.13 -8.23 -2.10
C LEU A 177 11.51 -7.20 -3.06
N ASP A 178 10.21 -7.29 -3.31
CA ASP A 178 9.42 -6.39 -4.14
C ASP A 178 8.91 -5.16 -3.35
N GLY A 179 9.28 -5.03 -2.07
CA GLY A 179 8.88 -3.95 -1.19
C GLY A 179 7.39 -3.93 -0.83
N ARG A 180 6.65 -5.04 -1.02
CA ARG A 180 5.30 -5.19 -0.47
C ARG A 180 5.42 -5.36 1.04
N LEU A 181 4.61 -4.64 1.82
CA LEU A 181 4.56 -4.85 3.26
C LEU A 181 3.99 -6.25 3.54
N LEU A 182 4.77 -7.10 4.20
CA LEU A 182 4.36 -8.41 4.68
C LEU A 182 3.88 -8.33 6.13
N ARG A 183 4.64 -7.67 7.01
CA ARG A 183 4.27 -7.48 8.41
C ARG A 183 4.75 -6.13 8.92
N ARG A 184 4.01 -5.51 9.85
CA ARG A 184 4.48 -4.35 10.63
C ARG A 184 4.29 -4.63 12.11
N ILE A 185 5.34 -4.45 12.90
CA ILE A 185 5.38 -4.81 14.32
C ILE A 185 5.84 -3.58 15.12
N ARG A 186 5.08 -3.22 16.15
CA ARG A 186 5.48 -2.23 17.17
C ARG A 186 6.08 -2.96 18.36
N ARG A 187 7.23 -2.48 18.84
CA ARG A 187 7.86 -2.92 20.09
C ARG A 187 7.87 -1.75 21.08
N PRO A 188 6.97 -1.70 22.07
CA PRO A 188 6.98 -0.66 23.09
C PRO A 188 8.29 -0.61 23.88
N ALA A 189 8.62 0.54 24.48
CA ALA A 189 9.81 0.69 25.31
C ALA A 189 9.79 -0.22 26.56
N GLY A 190 8.60 -0.53 27.09
CA GLY A 190 8.39 -1.50 28.18
C GLY A 190 8.43 -2.97 27.77
N GLY A 191 8.78 -3.28 26.52
CA GLY A 191 8.79 -4.64 25.97
C GLY A 191 7.46 -5.06 25.34
N GLY A 192 7.39 -6.34 24.96
CA GLY A 192 6.32 -6.91 24.15
C GLY A 192 6.46 -6.62 22.65
N GLU A 193 5.68 -7.34 21.84
CA GLU A 193 5.53 -7.08 20.41
C GLU A 193 4.03 -7.00 20.07
N HIS A 194 3.63 -6.03 19.25
CA HIS A 194 2.28 -5.94 18.71
C HIS A 194 2.32 -5.93 17.18
N VAL A 195 1.71 -6.94 16.55
CA VAL A 195 1.56 -6.99 15.09
C VAL A 195 0.47 -6.01 14.67
N ILE A 196 0.86 -4.97 13.97
CA ILE A 196 -0.03 -3.91 13.45
C ILE A 196 -0.66 -4.31 12.11
N VAL A 197 0.13 -4.99 11.27
CA VAL A 197 -0.27 -5.48 9.95
C VAL A 197 0.29 -6.88 9.78
N ASP A 198 -0.54 -7.81 9.30
CA ASP A 198 -0.09 -9.07 8.72
C ASP A 198 -0.73 -9.29 7.33
N ASN A 199 0.13 -9.44 6.34
CA ASN A 199 -0.11 -9.65 4.91
C ASN A 199 0.57 -10.96 4.44
N GLY A 200 0.96 -11.83 5.38
CA GLY A 200 1.62 -13.12 5.14
C GLY A 200 0.90 -14.31 5.78
N TRP A 201 -0.11 -14.07 6.64
CA TRP A 201 -0.76 -15.12 7.42
C TRP A 201 -1.60 -16.10 6.57
N ARG A 202 -2.10 -15.69 5.39
CA ARG A 202 -3.06 -16.49 4.60
C ARG A 202 -2.78 -16.51 3.09
N ARG A 203 -1.68 -17.16 2.64
CA ARG A 203 -1.56 -18.11 1.47
C ARG A 203 -0.08 -18.29 1.05
N PRO A 204 0.29 -19.36 0.32
CA PRO A 204 1.54 -19.37 -0.45
C PRO A 204 1.56 -18.20 -1.44
N ARG A 205 2.72 -17.52 -1.56
CA ARG A 205 2.95 -16.29 -2.35
C ARG A 205 2.12 -16.26 -3.64
N HIS A 206 1.00 -15.53 -3.61
CA HIS A 206 0.35 -15.08 -4.83
C HIS A 206 1.24 -14.01 -5.47
N GLY A 207 1.17 -13.87 -6.80
CA GLY A 207 2.03 -12.95 -7.53
C GLY A 207 1.69 -11.47 -7.29
N VAL A 208 2.05 -10.60 -8.23
CA VAL A 208 1.88 -9.13 -8.15
C VAL A 208 0.41 -8.69 -7.96
N ARG A 209 -0.56 -9.59 -8.18
CA ARG A 209 -2.01 -9.32 -8.12
C ARG A 209 -2.58 -9.49 -6.69
N PRO A 210 -3.27 -8.49 -6.13
CA PRO A 210 -3.91 -8.59 -4.83
C PRO A 210 -5.17 -9.47 -4.85
N VAL A 211 -5.55 -9.99 -3.68
CA VAL A 211 -6.79 -10.76 -3.49
C VAL A 211 -7.95 -9.80 -3.25
N ILE A 212 -8.87 -9.72 -4.20
CA ILE A 212 -10.13 -8.96 -4.06
C ILE A 212 -11.18 -9.87 -3.42
N VAL A 213 -11.70 -9.46 -2.27
CA VAL A 213 -12.82 -10.09 -1.56
C VAL A 213 -14.12 -9.42 -2.03
N ILE A 214 -15.09 -10.24 -2.44
CA ILE A 214 -16.42 -9.79 -2.85
C ILE A 214 -17.42 -10.36 -1.85
N LEU A 215 -17.96 -9.48 -0.99
CA LEU A 215 -19.08 -9.79 -0.11
C LEU A 215 -20.39 -9.26 -0.71
N PRO A 216 -21.56 -9.77 -0.29
CA PRO A 216 -22.85 -9.18 -0.65
C PRO A 216 -22.92 -7.68 -0.29
N PRO A 217 -23.80 -6.88 -0.93
CA PRO A 217 -24.09 -5.52 -0.49
C PRO A 217 -24.52 -5.45 0.99
N ILE A 218 -24.40 -4.28 1.60
CA ILE A 218 -25.06 -4.01 2.88
C ILE A 218 -26.47 -3.50 2.57
N GLU A 219 -27.48 -4.19 3.07
CA GLU A 219 -28.86 -3.71 3.04
C GLU A 219 -29.05 -2.64 4.12
N MET A 220 -28.72 -1.39 3.78
CA MET A 220 -28.97 -0.20 4.58
C MET A 220 -29.89 0.76 3.83
N LEU A 221 -30.88 1.31 4.54
CA LEU A 221 -31.83 2.30 4.01
C LEU A 221 -31.09 3.55 3.49
N ASN A 222 -30.05 3.99 4.20
CA ASN A 222 -29.28 5.19 3.89
C ASN A 222 -27.77 4.88 3.82
N PRO A 223 -27.21 4.52 2.65
CA PRO A 223 -25.76 4.30 2.50
C PRO A 223 -24.91 5.52 2.86
N GLY A 224 -25.48 6.73 2.81
CA GLY A 224 -24.83 7.97 3.27
C GLY A 224 -24.42 7.95 4.74
N GLU A 225 -25.11 7.22 5.62
CA GLU A 225 -24.75 7.09 7.04
C GLU A 225 -23.39 6.40 7.25
N LEU A 226 -22.83 5.75 6.22
CA LEU A 226 -21.49 5.16 6.24
C LEU A 226 -20.37 6.19 6.02
N THR A 227 -20.69 7.42 5.59
CA THR A 227 -19.74 8.48 5.28
C THR A 227 -20.19 9.82 5.89
N ILE A 228 -19.57 10.22 7.00
CA ILE A 228 -19.88 11.47 7.69
C ILE A 228 -18.99 12.58 7.13
N LEU A 229 -19.58 13.69 6.69
CA LEU A 229 -18.86 14.83 6.12
C LEU A 229 -18.25 15.69 7.24
N ASN A 230 -17.00 16.13 7.05
CA ASN A 230 -16.44 17.25 7.79
C ASN A 230 -16.93 18.57 7.15
N ASP A 231 -17.97 19.18 7.72
CA ASP A 231 -18.51 20.49 7.31
C ASP A 231 -18.19 21.60 8.34
N GLY A 232 -17.32 21.31 9.32
CA GLY A 232 -17.18 22.09 10.55
C GLY A 232 -17.68 21.37 11.82
N HIS A 233 -18.18 20.13 11.69
CA HIS A 233 -18.43 19.22 12.82
C HIS A 233 -17.29 19.17 13.85
N GLU A 234 -17.65 19.05 15.14
CA GLU A 234 -16.70 18.94 16.24
C GLU A 234 -15.94 17.60 16.23
N ALA A 235 -14.71 17.59 16.76
CA ALA A 235 -13.84 16.41 16.78
C ALA A 235 -14.45 15.20 17.53
N GLU A 236 -15.40 15.43 18.45
CA GLU A 236 -16.13 14.37 19.15
C GLU A 236 -17.04 13.57 18.19
N THR A 237 -17.60 14.20 17.15
CA THR A 237 -18.36 13.50 16.11
C THR A 237 -17.48 12.54 15.31
N PHE A 238 -16.24 12.91 15.02
CA PHE A 238 -15.29 12.02 14.34
C PHE A 238 -14.77 10.91 15.27
N SER A 239 -14.44 11.24 16.53
CA SER A 239 -13.97 10.25 17.52
C SER A 239 -15.03 9.20 17.84
N SER A 240 -16.28 9.61 18.03
CA SER A 240 -17.42 8.69 18.20
C SER A 240 -17.66 7.83 16.94
N THR A 241 -17.62 8.43 15.74
CA THR A 241 -17.73 7.71 14.45
C THR A 241 -16.74 6.56 14.32
N TRP A 242 -15.47 6.78 14.67
CA TRP A 242 -14.46 5.72 14.61
C TRP A 242 -14.47 4.81 15.84
N SER A 243 -14.96 5.26 17.00
CA SER A 243 -15.13 4.40 18.18
C SER A 243 -16.18 3.29 17.95
N LEU A 244 -17.18 3.55 17.10
CA LEU A 244 -18.13 2.53 16.65
C LEU A 244 -17.41 1.34 15.97
N GLY A 245 -18.00 0.16 16.13
CA GLY A 245 -17.55 -1.06 15.47
C GLY A 245 -17.95 -1.13 13.98
N PRO A 246 -17.64 -2.26 13.32
CA PRO A 246 -18.19 -2.60 12.01
C PRO A 246 -19.73 -2.45 11.94
N VAL A 247 -20.25 -2.01 10.80
CA VAL A 247 -21.70 -1.79 10.60
C VAL A 247 -22.49 -3.08 10.36
N VAL A 248 -21.78 -4.19 10.19
CA VAL A 248 -22.26 -5.57 10.22
C VAL A 248 -21.25 -6.41 11.00
N PRO A 249 -21.62 -7.57 11.58
CA PRO A 249 -20.65 -8.53 12.09
C PRO A 249 -19.60 -8.92 11.03
N LEU A 250 -18.37 -9.22 11.49
CA LEU A 250 -17.27 -9.71 10.66
C LEU A 250 -16.90 -11.13 11.09
N ASP A 251 -17.11 -12.11 10.21
CA ASP A 251 -16.86 -13.53 10.51
C ASP A 251 -15.37 -13.90 10.59
N GLN A 252 -14.48 -12.98 10.15
CA GLN A 252 -13.04 -13.17 10.11
C GLN A 252 -12.29 -11.83 9.96
N VAL A 253 -10.98 -11.88 10.25
CA VAL A 253 -10.00 -10.86 9.83
C VAL A 253 -9.49 -11.09 8.42
N TYR A 254 -8.96 -10.03 7.83
CA TYR A 254 -8.49 -9.89 6.45
C TYR A 254 -7.09 -9.28 6.42
N GLU A 255 -6.33 -9.58 5.36
CA GLU A 255 -5.02 -8.96 5.13
C GLU A 255 -5.21 -7.48 4.72
N LEU A 256 -4.24 -6.60 5.03
CA LEU A 256 -4.33 -5.17 4.70
C LEU A 256 -4.49 -4.94 3.19
N ASP A 257 -3.83 -5.76 2.37
CA ASP A 257 -3.99 -5.70 0.92
C ASP A 257 -5.42 -6.10 0.50
N GLN A 258 -6.06 -7.06 1.18
CA GLN A 258 -7.47 -7.38 0.93
C GLN A 258 -8.36 -6.18 1.27
N VAL A 259 -8.16 -5.53 2.43
CA VAL A 259 -8.92 -4.32 2.80
C VAL A 259 -8.74 -3.20 1.76
N ARG A 260 -7.50 -2.95 1.33
CA ARG A 260 -7.19 -1.95 0.29
C ARG A 260 -7.88 -2.26 -1.04
N PHE A 261 -7.82 -3.47 -1.55
CA PHE A 261 -8.31 -3.79 -2.89
C PHE A 261 -9.76 -4.28 -2.94
N SER A 262 -10.47 -4.34 -1.80
CA SER A 262 -11.86 -4.82 -1.71
C SER A 262 -12.85 -3.76 -1.20
N PRO A 263 -13.56 -3.04 -2.09
CA PRO A 263 -14.57 -2.05 -1.67
C PRO A 263 -15.65 -2.63 -0.74
N SER A 264 -16.04 -3.90 -0.95
CA SER A 264 -17.05 -4.61 -0.14
C SER A 264 -16.59 -5.00 1.28
N LEU A 265 -15.28 -4.87 1.58
CA LEU A 265 -14.76 -4.91 2.96
C LEU A 265 -14.79 -3.53 3.59
N ARG A 266 -14.34 -2.51 2.87
CA ARG A 266 -14.27 -1.14 3.40
C ARG A 266 -15.65 -0.55 3.72
N SER A 267 -16.66 -0.88 2.93
CA SER A 267 -18.06 -0.51 3.23
C SER A 267 -18.57 -1.08 4.55
N ARG A 268 -17.96 -2.14 5.10
CA ARG A 268 -18.34 -2.71 6.42
C ARG A 268 -17.90 -1.82 7.61
N MET A 269 -17.17 -0.74 7.36
CA MET A 269 -16.80 0.28 8.36
C MET A 269 -17.44 1.63 8.01
N ARG A 270 -17.54 2.53 8.99
CA ARG A 270 -17.82 3.96 8.73
C ARG A 270 -16.54 4.71 8.36
N ALA A 271 -16.68 5.79 7.60
CA ALA A 271 -15.61 6.74 7.31
C ALA A 271 -16.04 8.17 7.61
N VAL A 272 -15.06 9.03 7.86
CA VAL A 272 -15.22 10.50 7.81
C VAL A 272 -14.68 10.96 6.45
N GLU A 273 -15.47 11.67 5.67
CA GLU A 273 -15.03 12.36 4.47
C GLU A 273 -14.57 13.77 4.82
N LEU A 274 -13.40 14.17 4.34
CA LEU A 274 -12.84 15.48 4.62
C LEU A 274 -13.43 16.53 3.67
N GLY A 275 -14.68 16.93 3.94
CA GLY A 275 -15.27 18.12 3.36
C GLY A 275 -14.47 19.38 3.73
N GLY A 276 -14.68 20.44 2.95
CA GLY A 276 -13.94 21.71 3.08
C GLY A 276 -12.50 21.67 2.55
N ILE A 277 -11.84 20.50 2.52
CA ILE A 277 -10.51 20.36 1.93
C ILE A 277 -10.59 20.48 0.41
N SER A 278 -9.75 21.33 -0.18
CA SER A 278 -9.78 21.62 -1.61
C SER A 278 -8.40 21.54 -2.24
N PHE A 279 -8.32 20.86 -3.39
CA PHE A 279 -7.07 20.72 -4.12
C PHE A 279 -7.13 21.46 -5.46
N ASP A 280 -6.11 22.28 -5.71
CA ASP A 280 -5.85 22.85 -7.03
C ASP A 280 -5.87 21.76 -8.12
N THR A 281 -6.29 22.12 -9.34
CA THR A 281 -6.35 21.14 -10.44
C THR A 281 -4.96 20.57 -10.74
N GLY A 282 -4.84 19.24 -10.68
CA GLY A 282 -3.58 18.53 -10.82
C GLY A 282 -2.63 18.62 -9.60
N SER A 283 -3.06 19.18 -8.47
CA SER A 283 -2.24 19.46 -7.29
C SER A 283 -2.57 18.57 -6.08
N TRP A 284 -1.59 18.41 -5.20
CA TRP A 284 -1.75 17.93 -3.82
C TRP A 284 -1.06 18.85 -2.80
N ALA A 285 -0.79 20.10 -3.18
CA ALA A 285 -0.54 21.15 -2.19
C ALA A 285 -1.82 21.41 -1.38
N LEU A 286 -1.65 21.66 -0.10
CA LEU A 286 -2.70 22.03 0.86
C LEU A 286 -2.49 23.49 1.31
N ASP A 287 -3.56 24.20 1.61
CA ASP A 287 -3.55 25.58 2.11
C ASP A 287 -3.82 25.68 3.63
N GLN A 288 -3.89 26.89 4.17
CA GLN A 288 -4.09 27.10 5.61
C GLN A 288 -5.51 26.72 6.10
N ALA A 289 -6.54 26.77 5.25
CA ALA A 289 -7.87 26.30 5.60
C ALA A 289 -7.91 24.77 5.67
N ASP A 290 -7.24 24.07 4.73
CA ASP A 290 -7.08 22.62 4.80
C ASP A 290 -6.38 22.19 6.11
N LEU A 291 -5.29 22.89 6.49
CA LEU A 291 -4.58 22.63 7.75
C LEU A 291 -5.48 22.84 8.98
N ASN A 292 -6.38 23.83 8.94
CA ASN A 292 -7.32 24.06 10.04
C ASN A 292 -8.34 22.91 10.13
N ALA A 293 -8.92 22.47 9.01
CA ALA A 293 -9.83 21.32 8.97
C ALA A 293 -9.16 20.03 9.47
N LEU A 294 -7.89 19.81 9.09
CA LEU A 294 -7.09 18.65 9.51
C LEU A 294 -6.75 18.65 11.01
N SER A 295 -6.77 19.80 11.69
CA SER A 295 -6.51 19.85 13.14
C SER A 295 -7.60 19.16 13.97
N LEU A 296 -8.88 19.28 13.56
CA LEU A 296 -10.01 18.60 14.18
C LEU A 296 -9.93 17.08 13.94
N VAL A 297 -9.57 16.69 12.71
CA VAL A 297 -9.33 15.29 12.31
C VAL A 297 -8.19 14.69 13.13
N ALA A 298 -7.08 15.39 13.30
CA ALA A 298 -5.95 14.94 14.11
C ALA A 298 -6.34 14.78 15.60
N SER A 299 -7.05 15.75 16.18
CA SER A 299 -7.56 15.67 17.56
C SER A 299 -8.44 14.43 17.78
N ALA A 300 -9.34 14.14 16.84
CA ALA A 300 -10.20 12.96 16.89
C ALA A 300 -9.41 11.63 16.75
N ILE A 301 -8.41 11.56 15.86
CA ILE A 301 -7.54 10.38 15.75
C ILE A 301 -6.72 10.21 17.04
N GLN A 302 -6.21 11.29 17.65
CA GLN A 302 -5.51 11.25 18.94
C GLN A 302 -6.41 10.74 20.07
N SER A 303 -7.69 11.14 20.11
CA SER A 303 -8.68 10.64 21.07
C SER A 303 -8.84 9.11 20.98
N VAL A 304 -9.05 8.58 19.77
CA VAL A 304 -9.19 7.14 19.54
C VAL A 304 -7.87 6.38 19.84
N LEU A 305 -6.72 6.95 19.47
CA LEU A 305 -5.40 6.37 19.79
C LEU A 305 -5.05 6.43 21.28
N GLY A 306 -5.63 7.37 22.03
CA GLY A 306 -5.49 7.45 23.49
C GLY A 306 -6.21 6.31 24.20
N ALA A 307 -7.38 5.89 23.68
CA ALA A 307 -8.09 4.70 24.16
C ALA A 307 -7.43 3.40 23.69
N SER A 308 -7.03 3.34 22.41
CA SER A 308 -6.43 2.15 21.78
C SER A 308 -5.25 2.53 20.88
N PRO A 309 -3.99 2.50 21.37
CA PRO A 309 -2.82 2.96 20.60
C PRO A 309 -2.55 2.22 19.29
N ASN A 310 -3.12 1.04 19.10
CA ASN A 310 -2.90 0.17 17.94
C ASN A 310 -3.94 0.36 16.82
N GLU A 311 -4.81 1.36 16.92
CA GLU A 311 -5.87 1.60 15.93
C GLU A 311 -5.33 2.14 14.59
N ILE A 312 -5.76 1.56 13.48
CA ILE A 312 -5.24 1.80 12.13
C ILE A 312 -6.28 2.47 11.27
N PHE A 313 -5.89 3.57 10.64
CA PHE A 313 -6.73 4.43 9.82
C PHE A 313 -6.25 4.38 8.37
N LEU A 314 -7.14 4.00 7.47
CA LEU A 314 -6.95 4.10 6.03
C LEU A 314 -7.38 5.49 5.57
N VAL A 315 -6.44 6.22 4.97
CA VAL A 315 -6.65 7.46 4.23
C VAL A 315 -6.85 7.09 2.77
N GLU A 316 -8.12 7.13 2.32
CA GLU A 316 -8.53 6.82 0.96
C GLU A 316 -8.58 8.10 0.12
N GLY A 317 -7.86 8.14 -1.00
CA GLY A 317 -7.92 9.23 -1.96
C GLY A 317 -8.71 8.87 -3.20
N HIS A 318 -9.59 9.76 -3.65
CA HIS A 318 -10.41 9.61 -4.85
C HIS A 318 -10.40 10.90 -5.70
N THR A 319 -10.72 10.74 -6.98
CA THR A 319 -10.83 11.83 -7.96
C THR A 319 -12.10 11.67 -8.80
N GLY A 320 -12.63 12.76 -9.37
CA GLY A 320 -13.70 12.66 -10.36
C GLY A 320 -13.28 12.00 -11.68
N ARG A 321 -14.27 11.49 -12.43
CA ARG A 321 -14.12 10.74 -13.70
C ARG A 321 -13.66 11.57 -14.92
N GLY A 322 -13.02 12.71 -14.69
CA GLY A 322 -12.45 13.54 -15.76
C GLY A 322 -10.96 13.27 -15.95
N GLY A 323 -10.48 13.24 -17.20
CA GLY A 323 -9.04 13.18 -17.49
C GLY A 323 -8.52 11.78 -17.83
N ASN A 324 -7.46 11.35 -17.16
CA ASN A 324 -6.73 10.13 -17.48
C ASN A 324 -6.61 9.24 -16.24
N GLU A 325 -7.02 7.97 -16.33
CA GLU A 325 -7.04 7.00 -15.23
C GLU A 325 -5.73 6.95 -14.41
N ILE A 326 -4.57 6.97 -15.08
CA ILE A 326 -3.26 6.89 -14.41
C ILE A 326 -2.90 8.19 -13.71
N ASP A 327 -3.22 9.34 -14.32
CA ASP A 327 -3.07 10.65 -13.68
C ASP A 327 -4.01 10.77 -12.47
N ASN A 328 -5.26 10.32 -12.60
CA ASN A 328 -6.28 10.30 -11.55
C ASN A 328 -5.87 9.41 -10.39
N LEU A 329 -5.43 8.18 -10.65
CA LEU A 329 -4.93 7.26 -9.63
C LEU A 329 -3.69 7.81 -8.92
N SER A 330 -2.69 8.30 -9.67
CA SER A 330 -1.47 8.92 -9.11
C SER A 330 -1.79 10.17 -8.27
N LEU A 331 -2.65 11.05 -8.75
CA LEU A 331 -3.08 12.26 -8.05
C LEU A 331 -3.85 11.92 -6.76
N SER A 332 -4.76 10.95 -6.81
CA SER A 332 -5.53 10.51 -5.65
C SER A 332 -4.65 9.95 -4.53
N ASP A 333 -3.63 9.16 -4.87
CA ASP A 333 -2.66 8.61 -3.92
C ASP A 333 -1.76 9.68 -3.32
N ARG A 334 -1.31 10.65 -4.13
CA ARG A 334 -0.47 11.77 -3.68
C ARG A 334 -1.22 12.74 -2.78
N ARG A 335 -2.51 12.98 -3.04
CA ARG A 335 -3.40 13.73 -2.14
C ARG A 335 -3.60 13.00 -0.81
N ALA A 336 -3.87 11.70 -0.82
CA ALA A 336 -3.99 10.91 0.40
C ALA A 336 -2.67 10.82 1.20
N GLU A 337 -1.51 10.77 0.52
CA GLU A 337 -0.19 10.86 1.16
C GLU A 337 0.03 12.23 1.80
N ALA A 338 -0.26 13.34 1.11
CA ALA A 338 -0.13 14.69 1.66
C ALA A 338 -0.96 14.88 2.93
N ILE A 339 -2.20 14.39 2.95
CA ILE A 339 -3.07 14.38 4.13
C ILE A 339 -2.41 13.58 5.27
N ALA A 340 -1.89 12.38 4.98
CA ALA A 340 -1.21 11.56 5.99
C ALA A 340 0.10 12.21 6.49
N GLU A 341 0.85 12.92 5.64
CA GLU A 341 2.03 13.70 6.05
C GLU A 341 1.66 14.84 7.00
N VAL A 342 0.56 15.58 6.73
CA VAL A 342 0.09 16.65 7.62
C VAL A 342 -0.38 16.09 8.96
N LEU A 343 -1.20 15.04 8.97
CA LEU A 343 -1.62 14.36 10.21
C LEU A 343 -0.40 13.84 11.00
N THR A 344 0.61 13.32 10.31
CA THR A 344 1.89 12.88 10.90
C THR A 344 2.73 14.04 11.48
N GLN A 345 2.60 15.25 10.94
CA GLN A 345 3.18 16.48 11.51
C GLN A 345 2.38 16.98 12.72
N MET A 346 1.06 16.82 12.70
CA MET A 346 0.15 17.06 13.84
C MET A 346 0.24 16.00 14.94
N GLY A 347 1.22 15.09 14.89
CA GLY A 347 1.54 14.14 15.96
C GLY A 347 0.87 12.77 15.86
N ILE A 348 0.11 12.48 14.80
CA ILE A 348 -0.37 11.10 14.56
C ILE A 348 0.85 10.19 14.27
N PRO A 349 1.00 9.03 14.91
CA PRO A 349 2.10 8.12 14.59
C PRO A 349 1.93 7.59 13.15
N PRO A 350 2.95 7.69 12.27
CA PRO A 350 2.81 7.33 10.87
C PRO A 350 2.56 5.83 10.65
N GLU A 351 2.83 4.97 11.64
CA GLU A 351 2.50 3.55 11.58
C GLU A 351 1.00 3.25 11.79
N ASN A 352 0.24 4.20 12.37
CA ASN A 352 -1.21 4.12 12.53
C ASN A 352 -1.98 4.60 11.29
N LEU A 353 -1.32 5.27 10.35
CA LEU A 353 -1.91 5.71 9.08
C LEU A 353 -1.52 4.76 7.94
N VAL A 354 -2.47 4.44 7.07
CA VAL A 354 -2.28 3.71 5.81
C VAL A 354 -2.83 4.58 4.68
N VAL A 355 -2.11 4.71 3.58
CA VAL A 355 -2.52 5.55 2.43
C VAL A 355 -3.00 4.66 1.28
N GLN A 356 -4.04 5.05 0.54
CA GLN A 356 -4.35 4.42 -0.75
C GLN A 356 -5.09 5.39 -1.69
N GLY A 357 -4.52 5.66 -2.86
CA GLY A 357 -5.28 6.23 -3.97
C GLY A 357 -6.13 5.18 -4.70
N TYR A 358 -7.32 5.59 -5.14
CA TYR A 358 -8.29 4.79 -5.91
C TYR A 358 -8.68 5.41 -7.25
N GLY A 359 -8.19 6.61 -7.56
CA GLY A 359 -8.59 7.37 -8.74
C GLY A 359 -10.10 7.59 -8.80
N ASP A 360 -10.66 7.38 -9.98
CA ASP A 360 -12.06 7.65 -10.35
C ASP A 360 -12.97 6.39 -10.35
N THR A 361 -12.46 5.30 -9.77
CA THR A 361 -13.15 4.00 -9.66
C THR A 361 -14.38 4.05 -8.73
N VAL A 362 -14.41 4.99 -7.78
CA VAL A 362 -15.50 5.18 -6.81
C VAL A 362 -15.99 6.64 -6.85
N PRO A 363 -16.81 7.01 -7.86
CA PRO A 363 -17.38 8.37 -7.95
C PRO A 363 -18.37 8.62 -6.80
N ARG A 364 -18.75 9.90 -6.63
CA ARG A 364 -19.72 10.30 -5.58
C ARG A 364 -21.14 9.82 -5.90
N ASP A 365 -21.51 9.97 -7.17
CA ASP A 365 -22.79 9.58 -7.76
C ASP A 365 -22.56 8.76 -9.05
N GLU A 366 -23.63 8.18 -9.58
CA GLU A 366 -23.67 7.56 -10.93
C GLU A 366 -23.61 8.61 -12.08
N GLY A 367 -22.82 9.67 -11.94
CA GLY A 367 -22.72 10.77 -12.91
C GLY A 367 -23.79 11.86 -12.77
N ARG A 368 -24.42 12.00 -11.59
CA ARG A 368 -25.36 13.09 -11.27
C ARG A 368 -24.71 14.31 -10.58
N SER A 369 -23.43 14.19 -10.23
CA SER A 369 -22.58 15.27 -9.70
C SER A 369 -22.48 16.44 -10.69
N ARG A 370 -22.48 17.70 -10.20
CA ARG A 370 -22.63 18.89 -11.06
C ARG A 370 -21.34 19.26 -11.82
N SER A 371 -20.19 18.83 -11.34
CA SER A 371 -18.91 18.92 -12.05
C SER A 371 -18.00 17.75 -11.66
N ALA A 372 -17.03 17.42 -12.52
CA ALA A 372 -16.03 16.40 -12.22
C ALA A 372 -15.03 16.81 -11.11
N ARG A 373 -15.17 17.98 -10.49
CA ARG A 373 -14.39 18.38 -9.30
C ARG A 373 -15.10 18.05 -7.98
N ASP A 374 -16.44 17.96 -7.99
CA ASP A 374 -17.23 17.71 -6.78
C ASP A 374 -17.13 16.25 -6.28
N ASP A 375 -16.49 15.40 -7.09
CA ASP A 375 -16.15 14.00 -6.83
C ASP A 375 -14.73 13.78 -6.28
N ASP A 376 -13.87 14.83 -6.26
CA ASP A 376 -12.56 14.77 -5.60
C ASP A 376 -12.78 14.72 -4.08
N ARG A 377 -12.33 13.64 -3.41
CA ARG A 377 -12.64 13.39 -1.99
C ARG A 377 -11.56 12.58 -1.27
N ILE A 378 -11.39 12.87 0.02
CA ILE A 378 -10.53 12.12 0.95
C ILE A 378 -11.42 11.49 2.02
N LEU A 379 -11.30 10.17 2.23
CA LEU A 379 -11.98 9.45 3.30
C LEU A 379 -10.96 8.97 4.34
N ILE A 380 -11.32 9.01 5.62
CA ILE A 380 -10.54 8.42 6.71
C ILE A 380 -11.40 7.39 7.45
N ARG A 381 -10.92 6.15 7.44
CA ARG A 381 -11.64 4.95 7.90
C ARG A 381 -10.78 4.18 8.90
N ARG A 382 -11.28 3.99 10.13
CA ARG A 382 -10.70 3.00 11.06
C ARG A 382 -10.90 1.60 10.47
N ILE A 383 -9.82 0.85 10.28
CA ILE A 383 -9.82 -0.48 9.65
C ILE A 383 -9.33 -1.61 10.56
N THR A 384 -8.87 -1.33 11.79
CA THR A 384 -8.38 -2.35 12.74
C THR A 384 -9.33 -3.54 12.93
N PRO A 385 -10.67 -3.37 13.03
CA PRO A 385 -11.60 -4.51 13.13
C PRO A 385 -11.62 -5.43 11.89
N LEU A 386 -11.12 -4.97 10.75
CA LEU A 386 -10.90 -5.82 9.57
C LEU A 386 -9.54 -6.53 9.60
N LEU A 387 -8.55 -6.04 10.35
CA LEU A 387 -7.16 -6.55 10.38
C LEU A 387 -6.87 -7.49 11.57
N ALA A 388 -7.46 -7.19 12.72
CA ALA A 388 -7.25 -7.88 13.99
C ALA A 388 -8.60 -8.21 14.64
N PRO A 389 -8.72 -9.33 15.38
CA PRO A 389 -9.92 -9.62 16.15
C PRO A 389 -10.13 -8.54 17.22
N ALA A 390 -11.38 -8.29 17.59
CA ALA A 390 -11.67 -7.47 18.76
C ALA A 390 -10.98 -8.06 20.00
N SER A 391 -10.33 -7.20 20.79
CA SER A 391 -9.63 -7.55 22.04
C SER A 391 -10.52 -7.33 23.25
#